data_AF-A0A1Y2T3E3-F1
#
_entry.id   AF-A0A1Y2T3E3-F1
#
_cell.length_a   1.000
_cell.length_b   1.000
_cell.length_c   1.000
_cell.angle_alpha   90.00
_cell.angle_beta   90.00
_cell.angle_gamma   90.00
#
_symmetry.space_group_name_H-M   'P 1'
#
loop_
_entity.id
_entity.type
_entity.pdbx_description
1 polymer ?
#
loop_
_entity_poly.entity_id
_entity_poly.type
_entity_poly.pdbx_seq_one_letter_code
_entity_poly.pdbx_strand_id
1 'polypeptide(L)'
;MGLRSSDTRPLFFDNVRLPADALLGREGEGFRQFMATLDGGRISIGAMAVGIAQGALDAALAYAKQRVQFGQSISKFQAIQFKLATWRWRSSWPGTWC
;
A
#
# COMPACT_ATOMS: atom_id res chain seq x y z
N MET A 1 -0.21 6.59 14.26
CA MET A 1 0.02 6.26 12.83
C MET A 1 0.46 4.79 12.71
N GLY A 2 0.21 4.13 11.57
CA GLY A 2 0.33 2.67 11.36
C GLY A 2 1.75 2.14 11.04
N LEU A 3 1.84 0.98 10.37
CA LEU A 3 3.10 0.30 9.98
C LEU A 3 4.09 0.05 11.13
N ARG A 4 3.59 -0.25 12.33
CA ARG A 4 4.39 -0.41 13.57
C ARG A 4 5.40 -1.56 13.53
N SER A 5 5.21 -2.51 12.62
CA SER A 5 6.14 -3.63 12.38
C SER A 5 7.32 -3.23 11.49
N SER A 6 7.27 -2.08 10.81
CA SER A 6 8.37 -1.55 10.03
C SER A 6 9.31 -0.80 10.96
N ASP A 7 10.55 -1.24 11.02
CA ASP A 7 11.56 -0.61 11.86
C ASP A 7 12.12 0.65 11.18
N THR A 8 11.75 1.82 11.70
CA THR A 8 12.15 3.12 11.15
C THR A 8 12.92 3.88 12.20
N ARG A 9 14.22 4.10 11.96
CA ARG A 9 15.13 4.82 12.86
C ARG A 9 15.95 5.88 12.11
N PRO A 10 16.32 6.99 12.78
CA PRO A 10 17.27 7.93 12.20
C PRO A 10 18.65 7.29 12.08
N LEU A 11 19.38 7.67 11.03
CA LEU A 11 20.78 7.31 10.83
C LEU A 11 21.64 8.56 10.96
N PHE A 12 22.72 8.49 11.73
CA PHE A 12 23.68 9.57 11.92
C PHE A 12 25.05 9.13 11.42
N PHE A 13 25.70 9.98 10.64
CA PHE A 13 27.05 9.75 10.13
C PHE A 13 27.95 10.87 10.66
N ASP A 14 28.91 10.53 11.51
CA ASP A 14 29.93 11.46 12.04
C ASP A 14 31.31 10.85 11.78
N ASN A 15 32.14 11.55 10.98
CA ASN A 15 33.52 11.16 10.65
C ASN A 15 33.71 9.67 10.27
N VAL A 16 32.73 9.10 9.56
CA VAL A 16 32.76 7.70 9.11
C VAL A 16 33.76 7.55 7.96
N ARG A 17 34.75 6.66 8.12
CA ARG A 17 35.70 6.30 7.07
C ARG A 17 35.17 5.11 6.27
N LEU A 18 35.15 5.24 4.96
CA LEU A 18 34.77 4.17 4.03
C LEU A 18 35.98 3.79 3.16
N PRO A 19 36.12 2.52 2.79
CA PRO A 19 37.14 2.08 1.83
C PRO A 19 36.81 2.59 0.42
N ALA A 20 37.81 2.67 -0.46
CA ALA A 20 37.65 3.24 -1.80
C ALA A 20 36.70 2.43 -2.70
N ASP A 21 36.51 1.15 -2.41
CA ASP A 21 35.60 0.22 -3.10
C ASP A 21 34.16 0.28 -2.60
N ALA A 22 33.85 1.10 -1.58
CA ALA A 22 32.49 1.29 -1.08
C ALA A 22 31.61 2.19 -1.99
N LEU A 23 32.19 2.77 -3.05
CA LEU A 23 31.44 3.61 -4.00
C LEU A 23 30.47 2.74 -4.83
N LEU A 24 29.17 3.01 -4.67
CA LEU A 24 28.14 2.35 -5.48
C LEU A 24 28.00 3.06 -6.85
N GLY A 25 28.40 2.35 -7.91
CA GLY A 25 28.33 2.85 -9.28
C GLY A 25 29.44 3.84 -9.60
N ARG A 26 29.09 5.01 -10.14
CA ARG A 26 30.05 6.06 -10.53
C ARG A 26 29.76 7.37 -9.80
N GLU A 27 30.83 8.11 -9.50
CA GLU A 27 30.72 9.45 -8.93
C GLU A 27 29.90 10.37 -9.86
N GLY A 28 29.02 11.18 -9.28
CA GLY A 28 28.10 12.06 -10.02
C GLY A 28 26.83 11.40 -10.57
N GLU A 29 26.73 10.07 -10.60
CA GLU A 29 25.60 9.33 -11.19
C GLU A 29 24.52 8.91 -10.17
N GLY A 30 24.64 9.34 -8.91
CA GLY A 30 23.76 8.89 -7.81
C GLY A 30 22.28 9.18 -8.04
N PHE A 31 21.94 10.34 -8.62
CA PHE A 31 20.55 10.71 -8.90
C PHE A 31 19.89 9.78 -9.93
N ARG A 32 20.60 9.45 -11.02
CA ARG A 32 20.08 8.56 -12.07
C ARG A 32 19.84 7.15 -11.53
N GLN A 33 20.76 6.65 -10.70
CA GLN A 33 20.61 5.36 -10.03
C GLN A 33 19.41 5.35 -9.08
N PHE A 34 19.26 6.41 -8.27
CA PHE A 34 18.13 6.56 -7.35
C PHE A 34 16.78 6.57 -8.08
N MET A 35 16.69 7.29 -9.21
CA MET A 35 15.45 7.35 -10.00
C MET A 35 15.04 5.97 -10.53
N ALA A 36 15.99 5.14 -10.98
CA ALA A 36 15.70 3.78 -11.42
C ALA A 36 15.11 2.91 -10.28
N THR A 37 15.67 3.02 -9.07
CA THR A 37 15.12 2.34 -7.88
C THR A 37 13.73 2.87 -7.51
N LEU A 38 13.52 4.18 -7.60
CA LEU A 38 12.24 4.82 -7.27
C LEU A 38 11.12 4.34 -8.22
N ASP A 39 11.42 4.19 -9.50
CA ASP A 39 10.45 3.69 -10.48
C ASP A 39 10.02 2.25 -10.18
N GLY A 40 10.96 1.37 -9.80
CA GLY A 40 10.62 0.02 -9.31
C GLY A 40 9.80 0.04 -8.01
N GLY A 41 10.11 0.98 -7.10
CA GLY A 41 9.37 1.18 -5.86
C GLY A 41 7.90 1.54 -6.09
N ARG A 42 7.60 2.40 -7.07
CA ARG A 42 6.22 2.84 -7.39
C ARG A 42 5.31 1.66 -7.74
N ILE A 43 5.80 0.75 -8.58
CA ILE A 43 5.05 -0.46 -8.96
C ILE A 43 4.76 -1.33 -7.73
N SER A 44 5.75 -1.49 -6.86
CA SER A 44 5.63 -2.28 -5.63
C SER A 44 4.59 -1.70 -4.66
N ILE A 45 4.57 -0.37 -4.49
CA ILE A 45 3.57 0.32 -3.67
C ILE A 45 2.17 0.20 -4.28
N GLY A 46 2.03 0.35 -5.60
CA GLY A 46 0.75 0.17 -6.30
C GLY A 46 0.19 -1.25 -6.10
N ALA A 47 1.03 -2.27 -6.28
CA ALA A 47 0.64 -3.66 -6.04
C ALA A 47 0.21 -3.90 -4.58
N MET A 48 0.95 -3.35 -3.61
CA MET A 48 0.62 -3.43 -2.19
C MET A 48 -0.73 -2.77 -1.88
N ALA A 49 -0.98 -1.58 -2.44
CA ALA A 49 -2.23 -0.86 -2.24
C ALA A 49 -3.44 -1.65 -2.73
N VAL A 50 -3.35 -2.27 -3.91
CA VAL A 50 -4.42 -3.12 -4.45
C VAL A 50 -4.63 -4.37 -3.59
N GLY A 51 -3.55 -5.01 -3.13
CA GLY A 51 -3.63 -6.17 -2.24
C GLY A 51 -4.32 -5.83 -0.91
N ILE A 52 -3.95 -4.71 -0.29
CA ILE A 52 -4.58 -4.22 0.95
C ILE A 52 -6.06 -3.88 0.71
N ALA A 53 -6.38 -3.22 -0.40
CA ALA A 53 -7.76 -2.87 -0.74
C ALA A 53 -8.64 -4.12 -0.91
N GLN A 54 -8.12 -5.17 -1.57
CA GLN A 54 -8.82 -6.44 -1.72
C GLN A 54 -9.02 -7.13 -0.36
N GLY A 55 -7.98 -7.22 0.48
CA GLY A 55 -8.10 -7.80 1.81
C GLY A 55 -9.08 -7.04 2.72
N ALA A 56 -9.11 -5.71 2.64
CA ALA A 56 -10.06 -4.88 3.35
C ALA A 56 -11.51 -5.12 2.88
N LEU A 57 -11.73 -5.30 1.57
CA LEU A 57 -13.04 -5.64 1.00
C LEU A 57 -13.53 -7.00 1.50
N ASP A 58 -12.67 -8.01 1.51
CA ASP A 58 -13.02 -9.37 1.94
C ASP A 58 -13.38 -9.39 3.44
N ALA A 59 -12.60 -8.70 4.27
CA ALA A 59 -12.90 -8.52 5.69
C ALA A 59 -14.22 -7.78 5.92
N ALA A 60 -14.46 -6.69 5.17
CA ALA A 60 -15.71 -5.93 5.26
C ALA A 60 -16.93 -6.75 4.84
N LEU A 61 -16.81 -7.55 3.77
CA LEU A 61 -17.87 -8.43 3.30
C LEU A 61 -18.21 -9.54 4.31
N ALA A 62 -17.18 -10.16 4.91
CA ALA A 62 -17.36 -11.15 5.95
C ALA A 62 -18.09 -10.56 7.17
N TYR A 63 -17.65 -9.38 7.64
CA TYR A 63 -18.28 -8.69 8.76
C TYR A 63 -19.72 -8.26 8.46
N ALA A 64 -19.98 -7.78 7.24
CA ALA A 64 -21.30 -7.35 6.83
C ALA A 64 -22.33 -8.48 6.87
N LYS A 65 -21.91 -9.72 6.60
CA LYS A 65 -22.77 -10.91 6.69
C LYS A 65 -23.03 -11.33 8.15
N GLN A 66 -22.01 -11.23 9.00
CA GLN A 66 -22.09 -11.66 10.40
C GLN A 66 -22.86 -10.69 11.31
N ARG A 67 -22.72 -9.38 11.08
CA ARG A 67 -23.33 -8.37 11.95
C ARG A 67 -24.83 -8.25 11.68
N VAL A 68 -25.64 -8.40 12.73
CA VAL A 68 -27.10 -8.21 12.69
C VAL A 68 -27.48 -6.88 13.34
N GLN A 69 -28.40 -6.14 12.72
CA GLN A 69 -28.98 -4.92 13.27
C GLN A 69 -30.39 -4.73 12.70
N PHE A 70 -31.30 -4.16 13.51
CA PHE A 70 -32.71 -4.00 13.13
C PHE A 70 -33.35 -5.32 12.63
N GLY A 71 -33.02 -6.43 13.30
CA GLY A 71 -33.58 -7.75 13.01
C GLY A 71 -33.02 -8.47 11.77
N GLN A 72 -32.03 -7.91 11.07
CA GLN A 72 -31.42 -8.56 9.89
C GLN A 72 -29.92 -8.31 9.76
N SER A 73 -29.24 -9.15 8.97
CA SER A 73 -27.84 -8.93 8.64
C SER A 73 -27.64 -7.59 7.93
N ILE A 74 -26.58 -6.86 8.27
CA ILE A 74 -26.34 -5.54 7.68
C ILE A 74 -26.03 -5.61 6.18
N SER A 75 -25.65 -6.78 5.66
CA SER A 75 -25.49 -7.02 4.23
C SER A 75 -26.80 -6.87 3.44
N LYS A 76 -27.97 -6.87 4.10
CA LYS A 76 -29.27 -6.68 3.44
C LYS A 76 -29.63 -5.20 3.23
N PHE A 77 -28.95 -4.28 3.90
CA PHE A 77 -29.20 -2.85 3.69
C PHE A 77 -28.55 -2.38 2.37
N GLN A 78 -29.35 -1.75 1.52
CA GLN A 78 -28.92 -1.25 0.21
C GLN A 78 -27.72 -0.29 0.31
N ALA A 79 -27.67 0.55 1.34
CA ALA A 79 -26.54 1.46 1.58
C ALA A 79 -25.20 0.73 1.79
N ILE A 80 -25.23 -0.46 2.41
CA ILE A 80 -24.03 -1.30 2.61
C ILE A 80 -23.66 -2.01 1.31
N GLN A 81 -24.65 -2.51 0.57
CA GLN A 81 -24.44 -3.15 -0.73
C GLN A 81 -23.80 -2.19 -1.74
N PHE A 82 -24.26 -0.94 -1.81
CA PHE A 82 -23.66 0.07 -2.67
C PHE A 82 -22.20 0.36 -2.31
N LYS A 83 -21.88 0.50 -1.01
CA LYS A 83 -20.50 0.72 -0.57
C LYS A 83 -19.59 -0.42 -1.00
N LEU A 84 -19.99 -1.67 -0.77
CA LEU A 84 -19.22 -2.85 -1.15
C LEU A 84 -19.10 -2.99 -2.68
N ALA A 85 -20.16 -2.72 -3.43
CA ALA A 85 -20.16 -2.76 -4.89
C ALA A 85 -19.24 -1.68 -5.49
N THR A 86 -19.32 -0.43 -5.01
CA THR A 86 -18.44 0.67 -5.46
C THR A 86 -16.98 0.38 -5.18
N TRP A 87 -16.67 -0.17 -3.99
CA TRP A 87 -15.29 -0.53 -3.63
C TRP A 87 -14.77 -1.67 -4.52
N ARG A 88 -15.56 -2.72 -4.72
CA ARG A 88 -15.20 -3.82 -5.62
C ARG A 88 -14.97 -3.32 -7.05
N TRP A 89 -15.83 -2.43 -7.52
CA TRP A 89 -15.71 -1.84 -8.85
C TRP A 89 -14.38 -1.08 -8.97
N ARG A 90 -14.07 -0.17 -8.04
CA ARG A 90 -12.81 0.59 -7.99
C ARG A 90 -11.56 -0.27 -7.90
N SER A 91 -11.60 -1.37 -7.13
CA SER A 91 -10.46 -2.29 -7.04
C SER A 91 -10.27 -3.14 -8.31
N SER A 92 -11.30 -3.27 -9.15
CA SER A 92 -11.28 -4.14 -10.33
C SER A 92 -11.09 -3.41 -11.66
N TRP A 93 -11.33 -2.09 -11.71
CA TRP A 93 -11.31 -1.32 -12.95
C TRP A 93 -10.03 -0.46 -13.09
N PRO A 94 -9.22 -0.65 -14.15
CA PRO A 94 -7.97 0.10 -14.35
C PRO A 94 -8.16 1.60 -14.60
N GLY A 95 -9.34 2.04 -15.06
CA GLY A 95 -9.56 3.38 -15.61
C GLY A 95 -9.78 4.54 -14.62
N THR A 96 -9.65 4.31 -13.31
CA THR A 96 -9.87 5.36 -12.28
C THR A 96 -8.64 5.67 -11.41
N TRP A 97 -7.48 5.16 -11.82
CA TRP A 97 -6.18 5.43 -11.17
C TRP A 97 -5.45 6.65 -11.74
N CYS A 98 -6.11 7.40 -12.65
CA CYS A 98 -5.73 8.75 -13.08
C CYS A 98 -6.75 9.76 -12.55
#